data_AF-A0A0D9NLX2-F1
#
_entry.id   AF-A0A0D9NLX2-F1
#
_cell.length_a   1.000
_cell.length_b   1.000
_cell.length_c   1.000
_cell.angle_alpha   90.00
_cell.angle_beta   90.00
_cell.angle_gamma   90.00
#
_symmetry.space_group_name_H-M   'P 1'
#
loop_
_entity.id
_entity.type
_entity.pdbx_description
1 polymer ?
#
loop_
_entity_poly.entity_id
_entity_poly.type
_entity_poly.pdbx_seq_one_letter_code
_entity_poly.pdbx_strand_id
1 'polypeptide(L)'
;MSQQARIVQLQLCLGGFLPDRPAVLEERNGEVEFRVVNNNGARESVVALTEVGRMLLKQKEVVQAKIRAMSKSRIVHRPPQKWVNGVVSSIDPLAIPAIRATGWCLDMDDLSREPRHGPHFNELRRVLYQVQNHKQAWPFLHPVNKDEVPDYYNAITTPMDLSTMEERLMYDSYHAPRYFFNDLKLDFSNCRQYNDATTVYNKCAVRLEKYMWSLIKEVPEWFDLLEE
;
A
#
# COMPACT_ATOMS: atom_id res chain seq x y z
N MET A 1 2.52 14.82 41.13
CA MET A 1 2.86 14.88 39.69
C MET A 1 1.71 15.53 38.94
N SER A 2 1.82 16.81 38.57
CA SER A 2 1.04 17.39 37.47
C SER A 2 1.61 18.77 37.18
N GLN A 3 2.32 18.89 36.05
CA GLN A 3 2.74 20.18 35.50
C GLN A 3 1.52 20.79 34.80
N GLN A 4 0.93 21.81 35.44
CA GLN A 4 -0.01 22.71 34.78
C GLN A 4 0.77 23.79 34.04
N ALA A 5 0.50 23.87 32.73
CA ALA A 5 1.01 24.85 31.80
C ALA A 5 0.76 26.28 32.29
N ARG A 6 1.82 27.07 32.45
CA ARG A 6 1.72 28.52 32.57
C ARG A 6 1.60 29.10 31.16
N ILE A 7 0.42 29.60 30.86
CA ILE A 7 0.17 30.58 29.80
C ILE A 7 1.05 31.79 30.12
N VAL A 8 2.14 31.97 29.36
CA VAL A 8 2.92 33.20 29.42
C VAL A 8 2.21 34.23 28.57
N GLN A 9 1.54 35.12 29.27
CA GLN A 9 1.01 36.38 28.81
C GLN A 9 2.19 37.21 28.23
N LEU A 10 2.31 37.25 26.91
CA LEU A 10 3.27 38.11 26.23
C LEU A 10 2.70 39.54 26.23
N GLN A 11 3.10 40.25 27.27
CA GLN A 11 2.91 41.67 27.47
C GLN A 11 3.51 42.44 26.29
N LEU A 12 2.69 43.28 25.67
CA LEU A 12 3.11 44.31 24.72
C LEU A 12 4.07 45.27 25.42
N CYS A 13 5.38 45.04 25.27
CA CYS A 13 6.41 46.01 25.60
C CYS A 13 6.78 46.78 24.32
N LEU A 14 6.52 48.08 24.38
CA LEU A 14 6.95 49.10 23.43
C LEU A 14 8.48 49.09 23.26
N GLY A 15 8.94 49.18 22.02
CA GLY A 15 10.24 49.77 21.65
C GLY A 15 11.49 49.11 22.21
N GLY A 16 11.90 47.98 21.63
CA GLY A 16 13.25 47.44 21.79
C GLY A 16 13.55 46.44 20.67
N PHE A 17 14.52 46.76 19.81
CA PHE A 17 15.02 45.88 18.76
C PHE A 17 15.59 44.61 19.42
N LEU A 18 14.87 43.50 19.35
CA LEU A 18 15.49 42.19 19.57
C LEU A 18 16.40 41.89 18.36
N PRO A 19 17.65 41.45 18.56
CA PRO A 19 18.51 41.12 17.43
C PRO A 19 17.89 39.98 16.62
N ASP A 20 17.91 40.13 15.29
CA ASP A 20 17.45 39.11 14.36
C ASP A 20 18.17 37.78 14.66
N ARG A 21 17.42 36.66 14.63
CA ARG A 21 18.02 35.33 14.83
C ARG A 21 19.06 35.08 13.71
N PRO A 22 20.18 34.38 13.97
CA PRO A 22 21.26 34.19 12.99
C PRO A 22 20.78 33.71 11.62
N ALA A 23 19.88 32.72 11.57
CA ALA A 23 19.30 32.22 10.33
C ALA A 23 18.53 33.27 9.50
N VAL A 24 17.98 34.30 10.14
CA VAL A 24 17.29 35.42 9.46
C VAL A 24 18.30 36.37 8.82
N LEU A 25 19.45 36.57 9.48
CA LEU A 25 20.54 37.38 8.95
C LEU A 25 21.24 36.68 7.78
N GLU A 26 21.49 35.38 7.91
CA GLU A 26 22.08 34.53 6.86
C GLU A 26 21.20 34.48 5.61
N GLU A 27 19.88 34.35 5.79
CA GLU A 27 18.92 34.45 4.68
C GLU A 27 18.90 35.85 4.05
N ARG A 28 18.87 36.92 4.87
CA ARG A 28 18.85 38.31 4.38
C ARG A 28 20.14 38.70 3.64
N ASN A 29 21.26 38.14 4.04
CA ASN A 29 22.56 38.33 3.39
C ASN A 29 22.75 37.44 2.15
N GLY A 30 21.81 36.53 1.86
CA GLY A 30 21.88 35.61 0.73
C GLY A 30 22.88 34.46 0.93
N GLU A 31 23.33 34.23 2.17
CA GLU A 31 24.24 33.12 2.51
C GLU A 31 23.51 31.77 2.51
N VAL A 32 22.19 31.79 2.75
CA VAL A 32 21.32 30.62 2.72
C VAL A 32 20.11 30.90 1.82
N GLU A 33 19.93 30.11 0.77
CA GLU A 33 18.83 30.24 -0.20
C GLU A 33 18.21 28.87 -0.50
N PHE A 34 16.89 28.75 -0.34
CA PHE A 34 16.14 27.55 -0.70
C PHE A 34 15.43 27.74 -2.04
N ARG A 35 15.65 26.80 -2.95
CA ARG A 35 15.13 26.87 -4.31
C ARG A 35 14.27 25.65 -4.61
N VAL A 36 13.12 25.90 -5.24
CA VAL A 36 12.36 24.83 -5.89
C VAL A 36 12.95 24.68 -7.29
N VAL A 37 13.48 23.49 -7.57
CA VAL A 37 14.06 23.12 -8.86
C VAL A 37 13.20 22.06 -9.52
N ASN A 38 12.98 22.21 -10.82
CA ASN A 38 12.35 21.19 -11.64
C ASN A 38 13.28 19.98 -11.83
N ASN A 39 12.73 18.85 -12.24
CA ASN A 39 13.49 17.62 -12.51
C ASN A 39 14.56 17.79 -13.62
N ASN A 40 14.49 18.87 -14.39
CA ASN A 40 15.49 19.27 -15.39
C ASN A 40 16.54 20.26 -14.85
N GLY A 41 16.57 20.51 -13.53
CA GLY A 41 17.50 21.44 -12.88
C GLY A 41 17.17 22.93 -13.06
N ALA A 42 16.11 23.27 -13.80
CA ALA A 42 15.70 24.65 -13.98
C ALA A 42 15.03 25.20 -12.71
N ARG A 43 15.39 26.43 -12.33
CA ARG A 43 14.84 27.11 -11.15
C ARG A 43 13.40 27.55 -11.44
N GLU A 44 12.49 27.22 -10.53
CA GLU A 44 11.09 27.61 -10.66
C GLU A 44 10.74 28.77 -9.72
N SER A 45 11.24 28.76 -8.48
CA SER A 45 10.96 29.81 -7.49
C SER A 45 11.97 29.80 -6.33
N VAL A 46 12.20 30.98 -5.74
CA VAL A 46 12.94 31.15 -4.47
C VAL A 46 11.94 31.13 -3.32
N VAL A 47 12.20 30.32 -2.29
CA VAL A 47 11.36 30.23 -1.09
C VAL A 47 12.12 30.78 0.09
N ALA A 48 11.62 31.87 0.67
CA ALA A 48 12.19 32.42 1.89
C ALA A 48 11.75 31.56 3.10
N LEU A 49 12.70 30.96 3.82
CA LEU A 49 12.52 30.16 5.04
C LEU A 49 11.72 30.91 6.11
N THR A 50 12.00 32.20 6.29
CA THR A 50 11.26 33.07 7.22
C THR A 50 9.79 33.20 6.85
N GLU A 51 9.43 32.99 5.59
CA GLU A 51 8.05 33.07 5.09
C GLU A 51 7.36 31.70 4.95
N VAL A 52 8.11 30.58 5.01
CA VAL A 52 7.57 29.21 4.87
C VAL A 52 6.42 28.94 5.84
N GLY A 53 6.56 29.35 7.11
CA GLY A 53 5.50 29.15 8.12
C GLY A 53 4.18 29.86 7.74
N ARG A 54 4.28 31.08 7.18
CA ARG A 54 3.12 31.84 6.70
C ARG A 54 2.54 31.22 5.41
N MET A 55 3.42 30.76 4.52
CA MET A 55 3.02 30.08 3.29
C MET A 55 2.21 28.81 3.59
N LEU A 56 2.71 27.93 4.46
CA LEU A 56 2.03 26.69 4.85
C LEU A 56 0.68 26.97 5.52
N LEU A 57 0.60 28.01 6.37
CA LEU A 57 -0.66 28.42 6.98
C LEU A 57 -1.69 28.84 5.93
N LYS A 58 -1.30 29.69 4.98
CA LYS A 58 -2.18 30.11 3.87
C LYS A 58 -2.61 28.93 2.99
N GLN A 59 -1.68 28.04 2.63
CA GLN A 59 -2.01 26.83 1.85
C GLN A 59 -3.01 25.94 2.58
N LYS A 60 -2.81 25.73 3.89
CA LYS A 60 -3.77 25.00 4.74
C LYS A 60 -5.14 25.67 4.74
N GLU A 61 -5.21 26.98 4.89
CA GLU A 61 -6.48 27.73 4.85
C GLU A 61 -7.18 27.58 3.50
N VAL A 62 -6.44 27.67 2.39
CA VAL A 62 -6.97 27.48 1.03
C VAL A 62 -7.52 26.07 0.83
N VAL A 63 -6.75 25.04 1.21
CA VAL A 63 -7.20 23.65 1.14
C VAL A 63 -8.46 23.45 1.98
N GLN A 64 -8.49 23.96 3.21
CA GLN A 64 -9.67 23.90 4.06
C GLN A 64 -10.86 24.64 3.46
N ALA A 65 -10.67 25.81 2.86
CA ALA A 65 -11.74 26.57 2.20
C ALA A 65 -12.30 25.79 1.00
N LYS A 66 -11.44 25.16 0.19
CA LYS A 66 -11.85 24.33 -0.94
C LYS A 66 -12.62 23.09 -0.48
N ILE A 67 -12.14 22.41 0.56
CA ILE A 67 -12.85 21.30 1.20
C ILE A 67 -14.22 21.79 1.69
N ARG A 68 -14.32 22.96 2.33
CA ARG A 68 -15.61 23.49 2.81
C ARG A 68 -16.57 23.82 1.67
N ALA A 69 -16.07 24.26 0.53
CA ALA A 69 -16.89 24.54 -0.66
C ALA A 69 -17.43 23.26 -1.31
N MET A 70 -16.68 22.15 -1.23
CA MET A 70 -17.00 20.91 -1.95
C MET A 70 -17.53 19.78 -1.05
N SER A 71 -17.30 19.85 0.26
CA SER A 71 -17.58 18.78 1.22
C SER A 71 -18.37 19.28 2.42
N LYS A 72 -19.29 18.42 2.88
CA LYS A 72 -20.08 18.58 4.10
C LYS A 72 -19.41 17.93 5.32
N SER A 73 -18.18 17.43 5.21
CA SER A 73 -17.45 16.74 6.29
C SER A 73 -17.33 17.53 7.61
N ARG A 74 -17.40 18.88 7.55
CA ARG A 74 -17.42 19.74 8.74
C ARG A 74 -18.70 19.66 9.59
N ILE A 75 -19.78 19.09 9.04
CA ILE A 75 -21.06 18.98 9.73
C ILE A 75 -20.95 17.82 10.72
N VAL A 76 -20.85 18.15 12.01
CA VAL A 76 -20.85 17.15 13.08
C VAL A 76 -22.29 16.79 13.40
N HIS A 77 -22.66 15.53 13.16
CA HIS A 77 -23.97 14.99 13.52
C HIS A 77 -23.95 14.49 14.97
N ARG A 78 -24.99 14.80 15.73
CA ARG A 78 -25.14 14.28 17.10
C ARG A 78 -25.41 12.76 17.05
N PRO A 79 -24.97 12.00 18.07
CA PRO A 79 -25.28 10.58 18.15
C PRO A 79 -26.81 10.35 18.21
N PRO A 80 -27.32 9.21 17.69
CA PRO A 80 -28.72 8.84 17.82
C PRO A 80 -29.20 8.86 19.28
N GLN A 81 -30.40 9.39 19.53
CA GLN A 81 -30.99 9.45 20.87
C GLN A 81 -31.10 8.08 21.55
N LYS A 82 -31.22 7.01 20.76
CA LYS A 82 -31.27 5.63 21.25
C LYS A 82 -29.99 5.22 22.01
N TRP A 83 -28.86 5.87 21.75
CA TRP A 83 -27.57 5.53 22.37
C TRP A 83 -27.33 6.21 23.73
N VAL A 84 -28.22 7.10 24.17
CA VAL A 84 -28.03 7.93 25.38
C VAL A 84 -27.84 7.08 26.65
N ASN A 85 -28.46 5.90 26.72
CA ASN A 85 -28.37 4.98 27.87
C ASN A 85 -27.42 3.80 27.64
N GLY A 86 -26.58 3.83 26.60
CA GLY A 86 -25.67 2.74 26.26
C GLY A 86 -26.33 1.50 25.66
N VAL A 87 -27.66 1.50 25.49
CA VAL A 87 -28.39 0.41 24.83
C VAL A 87 -28.31 0.59 23.32
N VAL A 88 -27.45 -0.21 22.68
CA VAL A 88 -27.32 -0.23 21.22
C VAL A 88 -28.28 -1.27 20.65
N SER A 89 -29.54 -0.87 20.45
CA SER A 89 -30.48 -1.66 19.64
C SER A 89 -30.12 -1.54 18.15
N SER A 90 -30.43 -2.55 17.34
CA SER A 90 -30.31 -2.45 15.88
C SER A 90 -31.03 -1.19 15.35
N ILE A 91 -30.34 -0.40 14.51
CA ILE A 91 -30.86 0.81 13.88
C ILE A 91 -30.75 0.61 12.38
N ASP A 92 -31.84 0.83 11.67
CA ASP A 92 -31.81 0.97 10.21
C ASP A 92 -30.94 2.19 9.83
N PRO A 93 -29.81 2.00 9.13
CA PRO A 93 -28.94 3.10 8.72
C PRO A 93 -29.65 4.15 7.84
N LEU A 94 -30.61 3.72 7.01
CA LEU A 94 -31.35 4.62 6.12
C LEU A 94 -32.35 5.52 6.87
N ALA A 95 -32.72 5.15 8.09
CA ALA A 95 -33.54 5.99 8.97
C ALA A 95 -32.78 7.19 9.56
N ILE A 96 -31.45 7.22 9.45
CA ILE A 96 -30.61 8.32 9.95
C ILE A 96 -30.51 9.40 8.85
N PRO A 97 -31.07 10.62 9.04
CA PRO A 97 -31.11 11.65 8.00
C PRO A 97 -29.73 12.05 7.47
N ALA A 98 -28.70 11.98 8.33
CA ALA A 98 -27.32 12.24 7.96
C ALA A 98 -26.77 11.23 6.95
N ILE A 99 -26.97 9.93 7.19
CA ILE A 99 -26.51 8.83 6.32
C ILE A 99 -27.24 8.90 4.98
N ARG A 100 -28.56 9.10 4.99
CA ARG A 100 -29.32 9.28 3.76
C ARG A 100 -28.83 10.47 2.93
N ALA A 101 -28.44 11.56 3.57
CA ALA A 101 -27.95 12.76 2.89
C ALA A 101 -26.55 12.61 2.27
N THR A 102 -25.77 11.57 2.62
CA THR A 102 -24.47 11.30 1.99
C THR A 102 -24.59 10.50 0.69
N GLY A 103 -25.79 9.96 0.38
CA GLY A 103 -25.97 9.04 -0.74
C GLY A 103 -25.43 7.63 -0.45
N TRP A 104 -25.18 7.30 0.81
CA TRP A 104 -24.81 5.95 1.22
C TRP A 104 -25.96 4.96 0.96
N CYS A 105 -25.61 3.75 0.53
CA CYS A 105 -26.54 2.64 0.35
C CYS A 105 -25.92 1.35 0.92
N LEU A 106 -26.79 0.35 1.17
CA LEU A 106 -26.39 -0.96 1.70
C LEU A 106 -25.34 -1.63 0.79
N ASP A 107 -25.56 -1.62 -0.52
CA ASP A 107 -24.63 -2.21 -1.49
C ASP A 107 -23.21 -1.61 -1.38
N MET A 108 -23.11 -0.30 -1.18
CA MET A 108 -21.80 0.37 -0.98
C MET A 108 -21.17 0.00 0.36
N ASP A 109 -21.96 -0.25 1.39
CA ASP A 109 -21.46 -0.70 2.69
C ASP A 109 -20.91 -2.12 2.61
N ASP A 110 -21.65 -3.01 1.96
CA ASP A 110 -21.27 -4.40 1.75
C ASP A 110 -19.95 -4.48 0.98
N LEU A 111 -19.83 -3.72 -0.13
CA LEU A 111 -18.58 -3.57 -0.88
C LEU A 111 -17.44 -2.99 -0.02
N SER A 112 -17.72 -2.02 0.84
CA SER A 112 -16.68 -1.42 1.70
C SER A 112 -16.18 -2.36 2.80
N ARG A 113 -16.98 -3.38 3.14
CA ARG A 113 -16.68 -4.42 4.13
C ARG A 113 -16.00 -5.64 3.52
N GLU A 114 -15.92 -5.74 2.20
CA GLU A 114 -15.12 -6.78 1.55
C GLU A 114 -13.69 -6.73 2.10
N PRO A 115 -13.10 -7.89 2.45
CA PRO A 115 -11.73 -7.94 2.92
C PRO A 115 -10.82 -7.25 1.91
N ARG A 116 -10.14 -6.19 2.37
CA ARG A 116 -9.09 -5.59 1.56
C ARG A 116 -7.92 -6.54 1.57
N HIS A 117 -7.48 -6.93 0.37
CA HIS A 117 -6.32 -7.79 0.24
C HIS A 117 -5.09 -7.25 0.98
N GLY A 118 -4.19 -8.16 1.34
CA GLY A 118 -2.96 -7.81 2.05
C GLY A 118 -2.06 -6.80 1.31
N PRO A 119 -1.11 -6.15 2.00
CA PRO A 119 -0.26 -5.10 1.43
C PRO A 119 0.60 -5.56 0.25
N HIS A 120 0.85 -6.87 0.11
CA HIS A 120 1.65 -7.45 -0.96
C HIS A 120 0.81 -7.97 -2.14
N PHE A 121 -0.52 -7.94 -2.05
CA PHE A 121 -1.40 -8.61 -3.01
C PHE A 121 -1.18 -8.15 -4.45
N ASN A 122 -1.11 -6.83 -4.69
CA ASN A 122 -0.97 -6.29 -6.04
C ASN A 122 0.37 -6.70 -6.68
N GLU A 123 1.44 -6.64 -5.91
CA GLU A 123 2.79 -7.00 -6.33
C GLU A 123 2.90 -8.50 -6.59
N LEU A 124 2.33 -9.35 -5.73
CA LEU A 124 2.26 -10.80 -5.95
C LEU A 124 1.40 -11.14 -7.16
N ARG A 125 0.26 -10.46 -7.36
CA ARG A 125 -0.61 -10.62 -8.52
C ARG A 125 0.11 -10.22 -9.81
N ARG A 126 0.88 -9.14 -9.79
CA ARG A 126 1.75 -8.71 -10.90
C ARG A 126 2.76 -9.80 -11.25
N VAL A 127 3.44 -10.37 -10.25
CA VAL A 127 4.43 -11.44 -10.45
C VAL A 127 3.75 -12.68 -11.01
N LEU A 128 2.64 -13.12 -10.42
CA LEU A 128 1.90 -14.29 -10.88
C LEU A 128 1.48 -14.15 -12.35
N TYR A 129 0.91 -13.01 -12.71
CA TYR A 129 0.54 -12.70 -14.09
C TYR A 129 1.74 -12.79 -15.05
N GLN A 130 2.90 -12.25 -14.67
CA GLN A 130 4.10 -12.32 -15.50
C GLN A 130 4.62 -13.75 -15.66
N VAL A 131 4.59 -14.55 -14.57
CA VAL A 131 5.00 -15.95 -14.60
C VAL A 131 4.03 -16.77 -15.48
N GLN A 132 2.72 -16.63 -15.31
CA GLN A 132 1.69 -17.32 -16.11
C GLN A 132 1.82 -16.99 -17.62
N ASN A 133 2.16 -15.75 -17.98
CA ASN A 133 2.31 -15.33 -19.38
C ASN A 133 3.70 -15.60 -19.98
N HIS A 134 4.64 -16.13 -19.20
CA HIS A 134 5.95 -16.48 -19.72
C HIS A 134 5.84 -17.69 -20.67
N LYS A 135 6.55 -17.66 -21.81
CA LYS A 135 6.51 -18.72 -22.85
C LYS A 135 6.91 -20.13 -22.39
N GLN A 136 7.39 -20.29 -21.16
CA GLN A 136 7.78 -21.58 -20.57
C GLN A 136 6.84 -22.03 -19.46
N ALA A 137 5.75 -21.29 -19.21
CA ALA A 137 4.81 -21.53 -18.13
C ALA A 137 3.80 -22.64 -18.41
N TRP A 138 3.63 -23.02 -19.68
CA TRP A 138 2.58 -23.96 -20.10
C TRP A 138 2.48 -25.28 -19.30
N PRO A 139 3.56 -25.90 -18.77
CA PRO A 139 3.43 -27.12 -17.94
C PRO A 139 2.87 -26.86 -16.53
N PHE A 140 2.92 -25.60 -16.08
CA PHE A 140 2.68 -25.18 -14.70
C PHE A 140 1.34 -24.46 -14.55
N LEU A 141 0.59 -24.24 -15.64
CA LEU A 141 -0.63 -23.44 -15.61
C LEU A 141 -1.75 -24.09 -14.81
N HIS A 142 -1.82 -25.42 -14.81
CA HIS A 142 -2.89 -26.20 -14.21
C HIS A 142 -2.33 -27.44 -13.50
N PRO A 143 -3.09 -28.03 -12.55
CA PRO A 143 -2.68 -29.28 -11.91
C PRO A 143 -2.43 -30.39 -12.93
N VAL A 144 -1.43 -31.23 -12.67
CA VAL A 144 -1.14 -32.40 -13.51
C VAL A 144 -2.34 -33.34 -13.53
N ASN A 145 -2.88 -33.64 -14.72
CA ASN A 145 -4.03 -34.51 -14.86
C ASN A 145 -3.66 -35.96 -14.50
N LYS A 146 -4.29 -36.51 -13.45
CA LYS A 146 -4.07 -37.90 -12.99
C LYS A 146 -4.42 -38.93 -14.05
N ASP A 147 -5.41 -38.68 -14.89
CA ASP A 147 -5.83 -39.64 -15.93
C ASP A 147 -4.81 -39.71 -17.07
N GLU A 148 -4.07 -38.62 -17.30
CA GLU A 148 -2.98 -38.55 -18.28
C GLU A 148 -1.64 -39.03 -17.70
N VAL A 149 -1.41 -38.80 -16.40
CA VAL A 149 -0.18 -39.17 -15.69
C VAL A 149 -0.50 -39.96 -14.40
N PRO A 150 -0.80 -41.26 -14.50
CA PRO A 150 -1.40 -42.05 -13.41
C PRO A 150 -0.55 -42.19 -12.14
N ASP A 151 0.77 -42.16 -12.27
CA ASP A 151 1.72 -42.35 -11.16
C ASP A 151 2.21 -41.04 -10.53
N TYR A 152 1.84 -39.88 -11.08
CA TYR A 152 2.33 -38.58 -10.63
C TYR A 152 2.13 -38.34 -9.13
N TYR A 153 0.91 -38.54 -8.65
CA TYR A 153 0.54 -38.32 -7.25
C TYR A 153 1.04 -39.41 -6.29
N ASN A 154 1.65 -40.49 -6.80
CA ASN A 154 2.40 -41.44 -5.96
C ASN A 154 3.85 -40.96 -5.76
N ALA A 155 4.43 -40.30 -6.77
CA ALA A 155 5.79 -39.79 -6.74
C ALA A 155 5.90 -38.39 -6.10
N ILE A 156 4.91 -37.53 -6.34
CA ILE A 156 4.85 -36.15 -5.84
C ILE A 156 3.78 -36.03 -4.77
N THR A 157 4.24 -35.78 -3.54
CA THR A 157 3.37 -35.77 -2.34
C THR A 157 2.66 -34.44 -2.12
N THR A 158 3.26 -33.33 -2.55
CA THR A 158 2.71 -31.98 -2.38
C THR A 158 2.66 -31.28 -3.74
N PRO A 159 1.65 -31.56 -4.58
CA PRO A 159 1.50 -30.93 -5.89
C PRO A 159 1.26 -29.42 -5.74
N MET A 160 1.69 -28.66 -6.74
CA MET A 160 1.48 -27.22 -6.86
C MET A 160 1.40 -26.84 -8.34
N ASP A 161 0.70 -25.76 -8.66
CA ASP A 161 0.58 -25.18 -10.00
C ASP A 161 0.12 -23.72 -9.90
N LEU A 162 0.25 -22.97 -10.99
CA LEU A 162 -0.03 -21.53 -11.02
C LEU A 162 -1.52 -21.19 -10.86
N SER A 163 -2.46 -22.06 -11.22
CA SER A 163 -3.89 -21.82 -10.99
C SER A 163 -4.27 -22.04 -9.51
N THR A 164 -3.70 -23.05 -8.87
CA THR A 164 -3.81 -23.24 -7.41
C THR A 164 -3.22 -22.03 -6.66
N MET A 165 -2.08 -21.51 -7.12
CA MET A 165 -1.48 -20.30 -6.55
C MET A 165 -2.35 -19.05 -6.76
N GLU A 166 -3.03 -18.93 -7.91
CA GLU A 166 -3.97 -17.84 -8.17
C GLU A 166 -5.13 -17.87 -7.18
N GLU A 167 -5.74 -19.04 -6.95
CA GLU A 167 -6.79 -19.20 -5.95
C GLU A 167 -6.29 -18.81 -4.56
N ARG A 168 -5.13 -19.34 -4.13
CA ARG A 168 -4.51 -19.00 -2.83
C ARG A 168 -4.27 -17.49 -2.67
N LEU A 169 -3.85 -16.82 -3.74
CA LEU A 169 -3.65 -15.38 -3.73
C LEU A 169 -4.98 -14.62 -3.56
N MET A 170 -6.02 -15.02 -4.30
CA MET A 170 -7.36 -14.39 -4.20
C MET A 170 -8.02 -14.59 -2.83
N TYR A 171 -7.69 -15.69 -2.14
CA TYR A 171 -8.15 -15.97 -0.77
C TYR A 171 -7.18 -15.46 0.31
N ASP A 172 -6.27 -14.54 -0.01
CA ASP A 172 -5.32 -13.92 0.94
C ASP A 172 -4.50 -14.94 1.75
N SER A 173 -4.22 -16.11 1.17
CA SER A 173 -3.46 -17.19 1.83
C SER A 173 -1.95 -16.88 1.95
N TYR A 174 -1.47 -15.85 1.25
CA TYR A 174 -0.07 -15.42 1.27
C TYR A 174 0.14 -14.21 2.17
N HIS A 175 0.29 -14.46 3.48
CA HIS A 175 0.52 -13.39 4.47
C HIS A 175 1.87 -12.66 4.31
N ALA A 176 2.81 -13.26 3.59
CA ALA A 176 4.11 -12.68 3.25
C ALA A 176 4.59 -13.19 1.88
N PRO A 177 5.38 -12.40 1.13
CA PRO A 177 5.86 -12.79 -0.21
C PRO A 177 6.63 -14.12 -0.23
N ARG A 178 7.35 -14.43 0.85
CA ARG A 178 8.09 -15.69 1.02
C ARG A 178 7.23 -16.93 0.82
N TYR A 179 5.98 -16.92 1.29
CA TYR A 179 5.07 -18.07 1.13
C TYR A 179 4.68 -18.28 -0.34
N PHE A 180 4.43 -17.20 -1.08
CA PHE A 180 4.16 -17.25 -2.51
C PHE A 180 5.36 -17.80 -3.29
N PHE A 181 6.58 -17.30 -3.02
CA PHE A 181 7.77 -17.79 -3.72
C PHE A 181 8.16 -19.21 -3.31
N ASN A 182 7.79 -19.68 -2.12
CA ASN A 182 7.95 -21.08 -1.75
C ASN A 182 7.05 -22.01 -2.57
N ASP A 183 5.81 -21.62 -2.87
CA ASP A 183 4.93 -22.41 -3.76
C ASP A 183 5.47 -22.45 -5.20
N LEU A 184 6.00 -21.34 -5.72
CA LEU A 184 6.68 -21.35 -7.05
C LEU A 184 7.89 -22.30 -7.06
N LYS A 185 8.75 -22.22 -6.03
CA LYS A 185 9.88 -23.15 -5.88
C LYS A 185 9.42 -24.59 -5.77
N LEU A 186 8.35 -24.86 -5.02
CA LEU A 186 7.76 -26.18 -4.88
C LEU A 186 7.33 -26.73 -6.23
N ASP A 187 6.57 -25.96 -7.02
CA ASP A 187 6.11 -26.35 -8.35
C ASP A 187 7.28 -26.72 -9.28
N PHE A 188 8.30 -25.87 -9.35
CA PHE A 188 9.50 -26.15 -10.16
C PHE A 188 10.29 -27.35 -9.64
N SER A 189 10.36 -27.53 -8.32
CA SER A 189 11.07 -28.67 -7.71
C SER A 189 10.34 -29.99 -7.97
N ASN A 190 9.01 -30.02 -7.87
CA ASN A 190 8.18 -31.19 -8.20
C ASN A 190 8.38 -31.59 -9.66
N CYS A 191 8.38 -30.60 -10.57
CA CYS A 191 8.65 -30.85 -11.97
C CYS A 191 10.03 -31.48 -12.20
N ARG A 192 11.08 -31.00 -11.52
CA ARG A 192 12.44 -31.57 -11.65
C ARG A 192 12.60 -32.92 -10.95
N GLN A 193 11.84 -33.18 -9.89
CA GLN A 193 11.83 -34.46 -9.19
C GLN A 193 11.17 -35.55 -10.04
N TYR A 194 10.05 -35.23 -10.69
CA TYR A 194 9.32 -36.19 -11.51
C TYR A 194 9.93 -36.39 -12.89
N ASN A 195 10.50 -35.33 -13.50
CA ASN A 195 10.98 -35.37 -14.89
C ASN A 195 12.51 -35.33 -14.99
N ASP A 196 13.06 -36.20 -15.85
CA ASP A 196 14.49 -36.21 -16.20
C ASP A 196 14.99 -34.84 -16.68
N ALA A 197 16.25 -34.54 -16.37
CA ALA A 197 16.90 -33.26 -16.69
C ALA A 197 16.94 -32.92 -18.20
N THR A 198 16.84 -33.93 -19.06
CA THR A 198 16.87 -33.75 -20.51
C THR A 198 15.52 -33.34 -21.11
N THR A 199 14.43 -33.53 -20.36
CA THR A 199 13.05 -33.27 -20.82
C THR A 199 12.79 -31.79 -21.05
N VAL A 200 11.75 -31.50 -21.84
CA VAL A 200 11.28 -30.12 -22.05
C VAL A 200 10.72 -29.54 -20.74
N TYR A 201 10.02 -30.35 -19.94
CA TYR A 201 9.45 -29.93 -18.65
C TYR A 201 10.51 -29.40 -17.69
N ASN A 202 11.59 -30.16 -17.49
CA ASN A 202 12.70 -29.74 -16.63
C ASN A 202 13.37 -28.45 -17.15
N LYS A 203 13.58 -28.35 -18.47
CA LYS A 203 14.09 -27.12 -19.10
C LYS A 203 13.16 -25.92 -18.90
N CYS A 204 11.85 -26.13 -18.93
CA CYS A 204 10.86 -25.09 -18.63
C CYS A 204 10.97 -24.63 -17.17
N ALA A 205 11.05 -25.55 -16.21
CA ALA A 205 11.24 -25.25 -14.79
C ALA A 205 12.48 -24.38 -14.55
N VAL A 206 13.64 -24.79 -15.08
CA VAL A 206 14.91 -24.06 -14.92
C VAL A 206 14.81 -22.63 -15.49
N ARG A 207 14.19 -22.48 -16.66
CA ARG A 207 14.04 -21.16 -17.30
C ARG A 207 13.07 -20.25 -16.54
N LEU A 208 11.97 -20.81 -16.05
CA LEU A 208 10.95 -20.06 -15.34
C LEU A 208 11.41 -19.67 -13.93
N GLU A 209 12.13 -20.54 -13.24
CA GLU A 209 12.79 -20.24 -11.97
C GLU A 209 13.82 -19.12 -12.12
N LYS A 210 14.65 -19.16 -13.18
CA LYS A 210 15.57 -18.04 -13.48
C LYS A 210 14.82 -16.72 -13.71
N TYR A 211 13.68 -16.78 -14.39
CA TYR A 211 12.84 -15.60 -14.61
C TYR A 211 12.22 -15.09 -13.30
N MET A 212 11.70 -15.97 -12.45
CA MET A 212 11.22 -15.64 -11.10
C MET A 212 12.28 -14.88 -10.30
N TRP A 213 13.54 -15.32 -10.31
CA TRP A 213 14.63 -14.61 -9.63
C TRP A 213 14.90 -13.21 -10.20
N SER A 214 14.65 -12.99 -11.49
CA SER A 214 14.73 -11.65 -12.07
C SER A 214 13.60 -10.74 -11.60
N LEU A 215 12.39 -11.28 -11.38
CA LEU A 215 11.24 -10.53 -10.87
C LEU A 215 11.42 -10.12 -9.41
N ILE A 216 12.02 -10.98 -8.59
CA ILE A 216 12.35 -10.65 -7.19
C ILE A 216 13.32 -9.46 -7.13
N LYS A 217 14.32 -9.41 -8.02
CA LYS A 217 15.30 -8.32 -8.09
C LYS A 217 14.72 -6.97 -8.51
N GLU A 218 13.51 -6.94 -9.06
CA GLU A 218 12.83 -5.68 -9.39
C GLU A 218 12.24 -4.98 -8.17
N VAL A 219 12.08 -5.70 -7.05
CA VAL A 219 11.45 -5.20 -5.83
C VAL A 219 12.48 -5.18 -4.70
N PRO A 220 13.05 -3.99 -4.37
CA PRO A 220 14.08 -3.86 -3.33
C PRO A 220 13.70 -4.47 -1.98
N GLU A 221 12.41 -4.40 -1.62
CA GLU A 221 11.85 -4.95 -0.39
C GLU A 221 11.94 -6.47 -0.28
N TRP A 222 12.23 -7.17 -1.38
CA TRP A 222 12.30 -8.64 -1.45
C TRP A 222 13.73 -9.17 -1.63
N PHE A 223 14.75 -8.33 -1.47
CA PHE A 223 16.13 -8.76 -1.64
C PHE A 223 16.56 -9.83 -0.62
N ASP A 224 15.94 -9.85 0.56
CA ASP A 224 16.14 -10.90 1.58
C ASP A 224 15.69 -12.29 1.09
N LEU A 225 14.82 -12.36 0.08
CA LEU A 225 14.37 -13.62 -0.52
C LEU A 225 15.40 -14.21 -1.49
N LEU A 226 16.47 -13.47 -1.83
CA LEU A 226 17.55 -13.93 -2.72
C LEU A 226 18.67 -14.68 -1.98
N GLU A 227 18.70 -14.60 -0.65
CA GLU A 227 19.78 -15.15 0.19
C GLU A 227 19.53 -16.60 0.66
N GLU A 228 18.47 -17.26 0.16
CA GLU A 228 18.11 -18.65 0.49
C GLU A 228 18.16 -19.61 -0.70
#